data_AF-A0A6J7E4D1-F1
#
_entry.id   AF-A0A6J7E4D1-F1
#
_cell.length_a   1.000
_cell.length_b   1.000
_cell.length_c   1.000
_cell.angle_alpha   90.00
_cell.angle_beta   90.00
_cell.angle_gamma   90.00
#
_symmetry.space_group_name_H-M   'P 1'
#
loop_
_entity.id
_entity.type
_entity.pdbx_description
1 polymer ?
#
loop_
_entity_poly.entity_id
_entity_poly.type
_entity_poly.pdbx_seq_one_letter_code
_entity_poly.pdbx_strand_id
1 'polypeptide(L)'
;MSPPACAVAEPHKKYTGETRAPLILQNGHRWFFLAGLVFNVILTYDALISFKHEDGSFGMSVGTIVLLTNATLLWLYSLSCHTCRHIMGGRLRHFSKHPVRYKGWTIVSKLNHYHPVFAWISLFGVALTDVYVRFVATGAISNYYFF
;
A
#
# COMPACT_ATOMS: atom_id res chain seq x y z
N MET A 1 -20.12 -5.81 21.69
CA MET A 1 -18.64 -5.79 21.62
C MET A 1 -18.21 -4.62 22.47
N SER A 2 -17.53 -4.89 23.58
CA SER A 2 -16.95 -3.84 24.42
C SER A 2 -15.69 -3.27 23.75
N PRO A 3 -15.48 -1.95 23.76
CA PRO A 3 -14.20 -1.32 23.42
C PRO A 3 -13.10 -1.70 24.42
N PRO A 4 -11.81 -1.57 24.05
CA PRO A 4 -10.64 -2.11 24.79
C PRO A 4 -10.35 -1.46 26.16
N ALA A 5 -11.17 -0.51 26.62
CA ALA A 5 -10.98 0.17 27.90
C ALA A 5 -11.82 -0.42 29.05
N CYS A 6 -12.68 -1.41 28.80
CA CYS A 6 -13.46 -2.05 29.85
C CYS A 6 -12.60 -3.07 30.63
N ALA A 7 -12.38 -2.81 31.92
CA ALA A 7 -11.61 -3.67 32.84
C ALA A 7 -12.34 -4.98 33.23
N VAL A 8 -13.62 -5.13 32.86
CA VAL A 8 -14.44 -6.31 33.18
C VAL A 8 -15.00 -6.89 31.89
N ALA A 9 -14.74 -8.19 31.68
CA ALA A 9 -15.30 -8.94 30.56
C ALA A 9 -16.74 -9.37 30.88
N GLU A 10 -17.71 -8.94 30.07
CA GLU A 10 -19.04 -9.54 30.11
C GLU A 10 -19.03 -10.92 29.43
N PRO A 11 -19.82 -11.90 29.92
CA PRO A 11 -19.88 -13.24 29.35
C PRO A 11 -20.66 -13.22 28.03
N HIS A 12 -20.02 -12.83 26.94
CA HIS A 12 -20.60 -12.94 25.60
C HIS A 12 -20.25 -14.29 24.97
N LYS A 13 -21.27 -15.08 24.61
CA LYS A 13 -21.09 -16.38 23.93
C LYS A 13 -20.53 -16.25 22.49
N LYS A 14 -20.72 -15.11 21.82
CA LYS A 14 -20.27 -14.85 20.43
C LYS A 14 -19.83 -13.40 20.22
N TYR A 15 -18.75 -13.20 19.47
CA TYR A 15 -18.16 -11.91 19.11
C TYR A 15 -18.73 -11.44 17.75
N THR A 16 -19.46 -10.31 17.71
CA THR A 16 -20.25 -9.90 16.51
C THR A 16 -20.03 -8.48 15.97
N GLY A 17 -19.34 -7.60 16.67
CA GLY A 17 -19.12 -6.20 16.23
C GLY A 17 -18.25 -5.89 14.99
N GLU A 18 -17.18 -6.60 14.57
CA GLU A 18 -16.49 -6.33 13.27
C GLU A 18 -17.43 -6.55 12.07
N THR A 19 -18.54 -7.26 12.26
CA THR A 19 -19.58 -7.50 11.25
C THR A 19 -20.79 -6.58 11.41
N ARG A 20 -20.72 -5.53 12.25
CA ARG A 20 -21.80 -4.55 12.45
C ARG A 20 -21.31 -3.14 12.10
N ALA A 21 -22.23 -2.29 11.65
CA ALA A 21 -21.93 -0.88 11.40
C ALA A 21 -21.52 -0.17 12.72
N PRO A 22 -20.51 0.72 12.72
CA PRO A 22 -19.70 1.19 11.58
C PRO A 22 -18.46 0.34 11.27
N LEU A 23 -18.13 -0.65 12.12
CA LEU A 23 -16.90 -1.45 12.04
C LEU A 23 -16.85 -2.39 10.82
N ILE A 24 -17.98 -2.60 10.14
CA ILE A 24 -18.04 -3.36 8.88
C ILE A 24 -17.14 -2.76 7.79
N LEU A 25 -16.97 -1.43 7.77
CA LEU A 25 -16.05 -0.76 6.84
C LEU A 25 -14.60 -1.02 7.20
N GLN A 26 -14.27 -1.07 8.50
CA GLN A 26 -12.92 -1.44 8.95
C GLN A 26 -12.60 -2.91 8.64
N ASN A 27 -13.58 -3.79 8.77
CA ASN A 27 -13.48 -5.18 8.31
C ASN A 27 -13.32 -5.26 6.78
N GLY A 28 -14.07 -4.47 6.02
CA GLY A 28 -13.92 -4.35 4.58
C GLY A 28 -12.53 -3.86 4.17
N HIS A 29 -12.00 -2.86 4.86
CA HIS A 29 -10.66 -2.30 4.62
C HIS A 29 -9.55 -3.36 4.79
N ARG A 30 -9.72 -4.31 5.71
CA ARG A 30 -8.81 -5.47 5.86
C ARG A 30 -8.76 -6.34 4.60
N TRP A 31 -9.89 -6.56 3.94
CA TRP A 31 -9.94 -7.32 2.68
C TRP A 31 -9.52 -6.47 1.48
N PHE A 32 -9.88 -5.18 1.47
CA PHE A 32 -9.48 -4.24 0.43
C PHE A 32 -7.95 -4.10 0.34
N PHE A 33 -7.23 -4.23 1.46
CA PHE A 33 -5.77 -4.31 1.45
C PHE A 33 -5.23 -5.39 0.50
N LEU A 34 -5.84 -6.58 0.46
CA LEU A 34 -5.40 -7.65 -0.43
C LEU A 34 -5.64 -7.30 -1.90
N ALA A 35 -6.79 -6.70 -2.22
CA ALA A 35 -7.06 -6.20 -3.56
C ALA A 35 -6.06 -5.09 -3.96
N GLY A 36 -5.77 -4.17 -3.05
CA GLY A 36 -4.77 -3.11 -3.24
C GLY A 36 -3.37 -3.65 -3.52
N LEU A 37 -2.96 -4.75 -2.87
CA LEU A 37 -1.68 -5.41 -3.18
C LEU A 37 -1.62 -5.94 -4.62
N VAL A 38 -2.73 -6.45 -5.15
CA VAL A 38 -2.80 -6.88 -6.56
C VAL A 38 -2.58 -5.70 -7.48
N PHE A 39 -3.26 -4.57 -7.24
CA PHE A 39 -3.04 -3.35 -8.02
C PHE A 39 -1.60 -2.83 -7.92
N ASN A 40 -0.99 -2.83 -6.73
CA ASN A 40 0.42 -2.45 -6.60
C ASN A 40 1.35 -3.31 -7.45
N VAL A 41 1.10 -4.62 -7.53
CA VAL A 41 1.90 -5.52 -8.38
C VAL A 41 1.73 -5.16 -9.86
N ILE A 42 0.51 -4.88 -10.32
CA ILE A 42 0.23 -4.44 -11.68
C ILE A 42 0.94 -3.11 -11.97
N LEU A 43 0.79 -2.10 -11.10
CA LEU A 43 1.46 -0.80 -11.27
C LEU A 43 2.98 -0.93 -11.26
N THR A 44 3.52 -1.86 -10.48
CA THR A 44 4.97 -2.14 -10.49
C THR A 44 5.39 -2.78 -11.81
N TYR A 45 4.60 -3.71 -12.33
CA TYR A 45 4.84 -4.29 -13.65
C TYR A 45 4.81 -3.21 -14.74
N ASP A 46 3.81 -2.33 -14.72
CA ASP A 46 3.69 -1.20 -15.65
C ASP A 46 4.89 -0.26 -15.56
N ALA A 47 5.35 0.06 -14.34
CA ALA A 47 6.57 0.83 -14.13
C ALA A 47 7.81 0.11 -14.69
N LEU A 48 7.92 -1.21 -14.55
CA LEU A 48 9.06 -1.99 -15.07
C LEU A 48 9.07 -2.09 -16.59
N ILE A 49 7.92 -2.30 -17.24
CA ILE A 49 7.84 -2.33 -18.70
C ILE A 49 8.04 -0.95 -19.32
N SER A 50 7.76 0.13 -18.57
CA SER A 50 7.99 1.51 -19.04
C SER A 50 9.47 1.87 -19.26
N PHE A 51 10.39 0.97 -18.92
CA PHE A 51 11.81 1.07 -19.27
C PHE A 51 12.14 0.52 -20.68
N LYS A 52 11.18 -0.08 -21.37
CA LYS A 52 11.38 -0.60 -22.73
C LYS A 52 10.76 0.34 -23.74
N HIS A 53 11.55 0.73 -24.72
CA HIS A 53 11.10 1.47 -25.89
C HIS A 53 10.36 0.56 -26.88
N GLU A 54 9.69 1.15 -27.88
CA GLU A 54 8.95 0.40 -28.92
C GLU A 54 9.84 -0.53 -29.75
N ASP A 55 11.11 -0.19 -29.90
CA ASP A 55 12.14 -1.00 -30.58
C ASP A 55 12.72 -2.12 -29.69
N GLY A 56 12.27 -2.22 -28.44
CA GLY A 56 12.74 -3.18 -27.45
C GLY A 56 14.05 -2.80 -26.76
N SER A 57 14.62 -1.63 -27.06
CA SER A 57 15.81 -1.12 -26.36
C SER A 57 15.45 -0.68 -24.94
N PHE A 58 16.43 -0.76 -24.04
CA PHE A 58 16.28 -0.30 -22.67
C PHE A 58 16.54 1.19 -22.61
N GLY A 59 15.61 1.94 -22.01
CA GLY A 59 15.80 3.35 -21.78
C GLY A 59 14.93 3.89 -20.67
N MET A 60 15.15 5.16 -20.39
CA MET A 60 14.47 5.85 -19.30
C MET A 60 13.84 7.12 -19.83
N SER A 61 12.57 7.33 -19.49
CA SER A 61 11.85 8.56 -19.81
C SER A 61 11.41 9.27 -18.54
N VAL A 62 10.98 10.53 -18.68
CA VAL A 62 10.31 11.24 -17.60
C VAL A 62 9.08 10.46 -17.13
N GLY A 63 8.30 9.88 -18.06
CA GLY A 63 7.18 9.01 -17.73
C GLY A 63 7.57 7.78 -16.91
N THR A 64 8.71 7.16 -17.21
CA THR A 64 9.25 6.02 -16.44
C THR A 64 9.50 6.41 -14.98
N ILE A 65 10.10 7.59 -14.74
CA ILE A 65 10.35 8.10 -13.39
C ILE A 65 9.04 8.41 -12.66
N VAL A 66 8.06 9.01 -13.35
CA VAL A 66 6.74 9.30 -12.80
C VAL A 66 6.04 8.01 -12.37
N LEU A 67 5.98 6.99 -13.24
CA LEU A 67 5.36 5.70 -12.94
C LEU A 67 6.08 4.96 -11.79
N LEU A 68 7.42 4.95 -11.79
CA LEU A 68 8.22 4.33 -10.74
C LEU A 68 8.00 5.01 -9.38
N THR A 69 7.95 6.34 -9.37
CA THR A 69 7.68 7.13 -8.16
C THR A 69 6.29 6.83 -7.63
N ASN A 70 5.28 6.80 -8.51
CA ASN A 70 3.91 6.48 -8.14
C ASN A 70 3.79 5.08 -7.52
N ALA A 71 4.34 4.06 -8.20
CA ALA A 71 4.34 2.69 -7.71
C ALA A 71 5.03 2.59 -6.33
N THR A 72 6.16 3.28 -6.15
CA THR A 72 6.90 3.30 -4.88
C THR A 72 6.08 3.94 -3.76
N LEU A 73 5.43 5.08 -4.01
CA LEU A 73 4.58 5.76 -3.02
C LEU A 73 3.39 4.90 -2.59
N LEU A 74 2.74 4.22 -3.55
CA LEU A 74 1.61 3.32 -3.26
C LEU A 74 2.05 2.07 -2.49
N TRP A 75 3.25 1.55 -2.75
CA TRP A 75 3.87 0.52 -1.92
C TRP A 75 4.13 1.00 -0.50
N LEU A 76 4.70 2.19 -0.30
CA LEU A 76 4.93 2.76 1.03
C LEU A 76 3.62 2.95 1.80
N TYR A 77 2.57 3.42 1.13
CA TYR A 77 1.24 3.52 1.73
C TYR A 77 0.69 2.14 2.15
N SER A 78 0.81 1.15 1.27
CA SER A 78 0.30 -0.21 1.53
C SER A 78 1.08 -0.91 2.65
N LEU A 79 2.41 -0.82 2.64
CA LEU A 79 3.27 -1.45 3.64
C LEU A 79 3.19 -0.76 5.01
N SER A 80 2.81 0.52 5.06
CA SER A 80 2.60 1.25 6.31
C SER A 80 1.24 1.00 6.96
N CYS A 81 0.31 0.27 6.32
CA CYS A 81 -1.04 0.13 6.88
C CYS A 81 -1.10 -0.76 8.14
N HIS A 82 -2.13 -0.55 8.96
CA HIS A 82 -2.37 -1.35 10.17
C HIS A 82 -2.62 -2.83 9.86
N THR A 83 -3.28 -3.12 8.73
CA THR A 83 -3.52 -4.49 8.27
C THR A 83 -2.19 -5.21 7.97
N CYS A 84 -1.24 -4.56 7.29
CA CYS A 84 0.08 -5.11 7.00
C CYS A 84 0.85 -5.40 8.30
N ARG A 85 0.84 -4.46 9.25
CA ARG A 85 1.42 -4.67 10.58
C ARG A 85 0.83 -5.88 11.28
N HIS A 86 -0.50 -6.03 11.24
CA HIS A 86 -1.20 -7.15 11.84
C HIS A 86 -0.87 -8.48 11.15
N ILE A 87 -0.74 -8.52 9.82
CA ILE A 87 -0.35 -9.74 9.08
C ILE A 87 1.09 -10.15 9.43
N MET A 88 2.01 -9.20 9.57
CA MET A 88 3.42 -9.46 9.89
C MET A 88 3.64 -9.88 11.35
N GLY A 89 2.92 -9.26 12.29
CA GLY A 89 3.06 -9.49 13.73
C GLY A 89 2.04 -10.44 14.36
N GLY A 90 0.98 -10.78 13.64
CA GLY A 90 -0.14 -11.54 14.15
C GLY A 90 0.26 -12.94 14.60
N ARG A 91 -0.21 -13.33 15.81
CA ARG A 91 0.01 -14.66 16.41
C ARG A 91 1.47 -15.02 16.69
N LEU A 92 2.41 -14.07 16.67
CA LEU A 92 3.78 -14.32 17.15
C LEU A 92 3.78 -14.50 18.67
N ARG A 93 4.07 -15.73 19.13
CA ARG A 93 4.21 -16.08 20.56
C ARG A 93 5.66 -16.14 21.04
N HIS A 94 6.62 -16.32 20.12
CA HIS A 94 8.05 -16.41 20.43
C HIS A 94 8.84 -15.56 19.44
N PHE A 95 9.36 -14.42 19.89
CA PHE A 95 10.12 -13.51 19.02
C PHE A 95 11.52 -14.06 18.66
N SER A 96 12.16 -14.77 19.59
CA SER A 96 13.48 -15.38 19.39
C SER A 96 13.48 -16.50 18.35
N LYS A 97 12.38 -17.26 18.22
CA LYS A 97 12.24 -18.35 17.24
C LYS A 97 11.84 -17.88 15.83
N HIS A 98 11.43 -16.61 15.68
CA HIS A 98 10.99 -16.05 14.40
C HIS A 98 11.62 -14.67 14.13
N PRO A 99 12.95 -14.59 14.03
CA PRO A 99 13.67 -13.31 13.93
C PRO A 99 13.34 -12.53 12.66
N VAL A 100 13.08 -13.22 11.53
CA VAL A 100 12.73 -12.56 10.25
C VAL A 100 11.37 -11.87 10.34
N ARG A 101 10.34 -12.55 10.86
CA ARG A 101 9.00 -11.97 11.02
C ARG A 101 9.01 -10.84 12.02
N TYR A 102 9.74 -10.99 13.12
CA TYR A 102 9.90 -9.93 14.12
C TYR A 102 10.57 -8.68 13.50
N LYS A 103 11.68 -8.84 12.77
CA LYS A 103 12.33 -7.73 12.04
C LYS A 103 11.39 -7.05 11.05
N GLY A 104 10.66 -7.83 10.24
CA GLY A 104 9.67 -7.30 9.30
C GLY A 104 8.57 -6.52 10.01
N TRP A 105 8.03 -7.06 11.11
CA TRP A 105 7.05 -6.36 11.95
C TRP A 105 7.62 -5.08 12.55
N THR A 106 8.87 -5.04 13.00
CA THR A 106 9.51 -3.83 13.52
C THR A 106 9.63 -2.75 12.44
N ILE A 107 10.02 -3.11 11.22
CA ILE A 107 10.10 -2.17 10.08
C ILE A 107 8.72 -1.62 9.76
N VAL A 108 7.73 -2.49 9.56
CA VAL A 108 6.35 -2.09 9.29
C VAL A 108 5.76 -1.25 10.43
N SER A 109 6.11 -1.55 11.68
CA SER A 109 5.67 -0.77 12.84
C SER A 109 6.24 0.65 12.84
N LYS A 110 7.47 0.85 12.35
CA LYS A 110 8.05 2.19 12.16
C LYS A 110 7.36 2.92 11.01
N LEU A 111 7.16 2.26 9.87
CA LEU A 111 6.46 2.84 8.71
C LEU A 111 5.02 3.23 9.04
N ASN A 112 4.33 2.43 9.85
CA ASN A 112 2.94 2.65 10.24
C ASN A 112 2.72 3.98 10.99
N HIS A 113 3.73 4.49 11.70
CA HIS A 113 3.65 5.80 12.33
C HIS A 113 3.42 6.93 11.31
N TYR A 114 3.96 6.77 10.09
CA TYR A 114 3.84 7.73 8.99
C TYR A 114 2.73 7.36 8.00
N HIS A 115 1.90 6.37 8.30
CA HIS A 115 0.81 5.94 7.42
C HIS A 115 -0.10 7.09 6.91
N PRO A 116 -0.57 8.04 7.74
CA PRO A 116 -1.39 9.14 7.22
C PRO A 116 -0.61 10.05 6.27
N VAL A 117 0.70 10.25 6.51
CA VAL A 117 1.56 11.05 5.62
C VAL A 117 1.72 10.35 4.28
N PHE A 118 2.04 9.04 4.29
CA PHE A 118 2.12 8.27 3.06
C PHE A 118 0.80 8.25 2.30
N ALA A 119 -0.34 8.21 2.99
CA ALA A 119 -1.66 8.29 2.35
C ALA A 119 -1.84 9.57 1.54
N TRP A 120 -1.50 10.73 2.12
CA TRP A 120 -1.61 12.01 1.43
C TRP A 120 -0.63 12.11 0.26
N ILE A 121 0.63 11.77 0.47
CA ILE A 121 1.66 11.85 -0.58
C ILE A 121 1.31 10.90 -1.74
N SER A 122 0.89 9.66 -1.45
CA SER A 122 0.49 8.72 -2.50
C SER A 122 -0.79 9.16 -3.21
N LEU A 123 -1.75 9.76 -2.52
CA LEU A 123 -3.01 10.23 -3.12
C LEU A 123 -2.75 11.36 -4.11
N PHE A 124 -1.93 12.36 -3.75
CA PHE A 124 -1.52 13.39 -4.70
C PHE A 124 -0.60 12.84 -5.79
N GLY A 125 0.31 11.93 -5.44
CA GLY A 125 1.23 11.29 -6.38
C GLY A 125 0.51 10.55 -7.51
N VAL A 126 -0.52 9.73 -7.18
CA VAL A 126 -1.29 9.01 -8.19
C VAL A 126 -2.12 9.96 -9.04
N ALA A 127 -2.77 10.97 -8.44
CA ALA A 127 -3.53 11.96 -9.20
C ALA A 127 -2.66 12.74 -10.20
N LEU A 128 -1.45 13.14 -9.78
CA LEU A 128 -0.49 13.80 -10.67
C LEU A 128 0.03 12.87 -11.78
N THR A 129 0.24 11.59 -11.45
CA THR A 129 0.66 10.57 -12.41
C THR A 129 -0.41 10.36 -13.48
N ASP A 130 -1.68 10.27 -13.08
CA ASP A 130 -2.81 10.13 -14.01
C ASP A 130 -2.93 11.34 -14.94
N VAL A 131 -2.77 12.55 -14.41
CA VAL A 131 -2.77 13.79 -15.21
C VAL A 131 -1.60 13.79 -16.19
N TYR A 132 -0.40 13.43 -15.74
CA TYR A 132 0.79 13.36 -16.58
C TYR A 132 0.61 12.35 -17.73
N VAL A 133 0.23 11.12 -17.41
CA VAL A 133 0.01 10.05 -18.40
C VAL A 133 -1.07 10.46 -19.39
N ARG A 134 -2.17 11.06 -18.91
CA ARG A 134 -3.24 11.58 -19.78
C ARG A 134 -2.72 12.63 -20.74
N PHE A 135 -1.94 13.61 -20.27
CA PHE A 135 -1.42 14.67 -21.12
C PHE A 135 -0.40 14.18 -22.15
N VAL A 136 0.43 13.20 -21.77
CA VAL A 136 1.31 12.51 -22.72
C VAL A 136 0.50 11.74 -23.76
N ALA A 137 -0.50 10.97 -23.34
CA ALA A 137 -1.34 10.18 -24.23
C ALA A 137 -2.17 11.03 -25.21
N THR A 138 -2.59 12.23 -24.80
CA THR A 138 -3.30 13.18 -25.69
C THR A 138 -2.35 14.01 -26.55
N GLY A 139 -1.03 13.86 -26.41
CA GLY A 139 -0.03 14.67 -27.10
C GLY A 139 0.02 16.14 -26.64
N ALA A 140 -0.57 16.46 -25.48
CA ALA A 140 -0.54 17.80 -24.91
C ALA A 140 0.84 18.15 -24.34
N ILE A 141 1.59 17.13 -23.89
CA ILE A 141 2.97 17.23 -23.43
C ILE A 141 3.79 16.09 -24.05
N SER A 142 5.03 16.37 -24.42
CA SER A 142 5.96 15.35 -24.91
C SER A 142 6.57 14.55 -23.76
N ASN A 143 6.63 13.22 -23.91
CA ASN A 143 7.45 12.38 -23.03
C ASN A 143 8.92 12.50 -23.46
N TYR A 144 9.76 13.03 -22.58
CA TYR A 144 11.19 13.18 -22.85
C TYR A 144 11.95 11.93 -22.44
N TYR A 145 12.84 11.48 -23.31
CA TYR A 145 13.71 10.32 -23.10
C TYR A 145 15.13 10.78 -22.77
N PHE A 146 15.77 10.08 -21.84
CA PHE A 146 17.15 10.35 -21.43
C PHE A 146 18.15 9.58 -22.29
N PHE A 147 17.87 8.29 -22.54
CA PHE A 147 18.67 7.37 -23.34
C PHE A 147 17.80 6.18 -23.77
#